data_AF-D2RFW8-F1
#
_entry.id   AF-D2RFW8-F1
#
_cell.length_a   1.000
_cell.length_b   1.000
_cell.length_c   1.000
_cell.angle_alpha   90.00
_cell.angle_beta   90.00
_cell.angle_gamma   90.00
#
_symmetry.space_group_name_H-M   'P 1'
#
loop_
_entity.id
_entity.type
_entity.pdbx_description
1 polymer ?
#
loop_
_entity_poly.entity_id
_entity_poly.type
_entity_poly.pdbx_seq_one_letter_code
_entity_poly.pdbx_strand_id
1 'polypeptide(L)'
;MHPFAKALDGEWGNYIASWWRMKEEYLKTWVHPLREKHIYFKLVRGFPYEIPFVFNGAGFKNELNTPWKEAEELHDVILFAPVLRREILPWELVLDPDIENEKELVKKGRWIQASLEALEIEYTMGYTGNRSFHFHIIADPDTKLPEELPEGFNLRLFKEALFNIIGYCAGFDGLDIDTAGFKAKRHAIREFFSIHEKTRCFKVPLDEVEIRKVKLGVYPGWLEDWEGYELWKPTESQVMEILEEVERIIAQRKLQEKSFERFWRSKPRKERTIGSRWRLERIKKYAQILRKYGKLVNDPKLKERHGNEWNARAHLIILMIKEGFTDEEIHEVFRHSENYDHKKTQYFIDWFRRKEIEVSRGVRR
;
A
#
# COMPACT_ATOMS: atom_id res chain seq x y z
N MET A 1 -14.01 -26.41 36.75
CA MET A 1 -14.83 -25.61 35.81
C MET A 1 -13.90 -24.88 34.86
N HIS A 2 -14.08 -25.08 33.55
CA HIS A 2 -13.23 -24.50 32.50
C HIS A 2 -13.40 -22.97 32.47
N PRO A 3 -12.33 -22.16 32.29
CA PRO A 3 -12.40 -20.70 32.24
C PRO A 3 -13.41 -20.13 31.23
N PHE A 4 -13.74 -20.90 30.18
CA PHE A 4 -14.78 -20.55 29.20
C PHE A 4 -16.19 -20.53 29.76
N ALA A 5 -16.53 -21.37 30.75
CA ALA A 5 -17.89 -21.46 31.27
C ALA A 5 -18.29 -20.20 32.06
N LYS A 6 -17.33 -19.47 32.63
CA LYS A 6 -17.57 -18.21 33.35
C LYS A 6 -17.67 -16.97 32.44
N ALA A 7 -17.21 -17.06 31.19
CA ALA A 7 -17.26 -15.94 30.23
C ALA A 7 -18.60 -15.82 29.49
N LEU A 8 -19.47 -16.83 29.62
CA LEU A 8 -20.77 -16.91 28.93
C LEU A 8 -21.94 -16.36 29.75
N ASP A 9 -21.77 -16.12 31.06
CA ASP A 9 -22.77 -15.46 31.91
C ASP A 9 -22.56 -13.93 31.86
N GLY A 10 -23.03 -13.30 30.79
CA GLY A 10 -23.00 -11.85 30.61
C GLY A 10 -23.32 -11.40 29.18
N GLU A 11 -23.28 -10.09 28.92
CA GLU A 11 -23.55 -9.50 27.59
C GLU A 11 -22.72 -10.12 26.45
N TRP A 12 -21.53 -10.64 26.76
CA TRP A 12 -20.67 -11.35 25.82
C TRP A 12 -21.23 -12.72 25.39
N GLY A 13 -21.93 -13.44 26.28
CA GLY A 13 -22.61 -14.69 25.96
C GLY A 13 -23.75 -14.49 24.97
N ASN A 14 -24.51 -13.40 25.11
CA ASN A 14 -25.56 -13.02 24.16
C ASN A 14 -24.98 -12.57 22.81
N TYR A 15 -23.85 -11.87 22.80
CA TYR A 15 -23.16 -11.48 21.57
C TYR A 15 -22.60 -12.69 20.82
N ILE A 16 -21.98 -13.64 21.54
CA ILE A 16 -21.46 -14.89 20.96
C ILE A 16 -22.62 -15.80 20.51
N ALA A 17 -23.70 -15.92 21.28
CA ALA A 17 -24.85 -16.73 20.90
C ALA A 17 -25.63 -16.13 19.71
N SER A 18 -25.82 -14.81 19.64
CA SER A 18 -26.40 -14.17 18.45
C SER A 18 -25.47 -14.28 17.25
N TRP A 19 -24.15 -14.26 17.48
CA TRP A 19 -23.15 -14.50 16.44
C TRP A 19 -23.20 -15.94 15.92
N TRP A 20 -23.31 -16.96 16.78
CA TRP A 20 -23.47 -18.36 16.36
C TRP A 20 -24.81 -18.59 15.66
N ARG A 21 -25.88 -17.90 16.09
CA ARG A 21 -27.19 -17.95 15.40
C ARG A 21 -27.13 -17.28 14.02
N MET A 22 -26.53 -16.09 13.92
CA MET A 22 -26.26 -15.42 12.65
C MET A 22 -25.33 -16.24 11.76
N LYS A 23 -24.33 -16.93 12.34
CA LYS A 23 -23.42 -17.82 11.62
C LYS A 23 -24.15 -19.04 11.09
N GLU A 24 -25.00 -19.68 11.88
CA GLU A 24 -25.80 -20.81 11.42
C GLU A 24 -26.85 -20.40 10.38
N GLU A 25 -27.54 -19.26 10.55
CA GLU A 25 -28.44 -18.73 9.54
C GLU A 25 -27.71 -18.31 8.26
N TYR A 26 -26.53 -17.70 8.37
CA TYR A 26 -25.66 -17.33 7.25
C TYR A 26 -25.11 -18.57 6.52
N LEU A 27 -24.68 -19.59 7.25
CA LEU A 27 -24.25 -20.88 6.70
C LEU A 27 -25.40 -21.59 5.96
N LYS A 28 -26.62 -21.51 6.50
CA LYS A 28 -27.85 -22.07 5.90
C LYS A 28 -28.35 -21.28 4.69
N THR A 29 -28.15 -19.96 4.64
CA THR A 29 -28.71 -19.10 3.57
C THR A 29 -27.74 -18.78 2.44
N TRP A 30 -26.41 -18.83 2.67
CA TRP A 30 -25.45 -18.27 1.71
C TRP A 30 -24.25 -19.15 1.38
N VAL A 31 -23.80 -20.03 2.28
CA VAL A 31 -22.38 -20.45 2.23
C VAL A 31 -22.13 -21.74 1.45
N HIS A 32 -23.05 -22.70 1.36
CA HIS A 32 -22.57 -24.07 1.12
C HIS A 32 -22.34 -24.50 -0.36
N PRO A 33 -23.12 -24.09 -1.38
CA PRO A 33 -22.84 -24.57 -2.76
C PRO A 33 -22.26 -23.49 -3.69
N LEU A 34 -22.73 -22.24 -3.61
CA LEU A 34 -22.39 -21.19 -4.57
C LEU A 34 -21.06 -20.51 -4.26
N ARG A 35 -20.74 -20.32 -2.98
CA ARG A 35 -19.50 -19.65 -2.53
C ARG A 35 -18.27 -20.51 -2.75
N GLU A 36 -18.41 -21.82 -2.49
CA GLU A 36 -17.43 -22.85 -2.82
C GLU A 36 -17.20 -22.91 -4.34
N LYS A 37 -18.26 -22.89 -5.16
CA LYS A 37 -18.16 -22.86 -6.63
C LYS A 37 -17.73 -21.54 -7.27
N HIS A 38 -17.90 -20.37 -6.64
CA HIS A 38 -17.57 -19.10 -7.31
C HIS A 38 -16.19 -18.57 -6.92
N ILE A 39 -15.85 -18.60 -5.63
CA ILE A 39 -14.56 -18.10 -5.16
C ILE A 39 -13.46 -19.10 -5.54
N TYR A 40 -13.65 -20.40 -5.31
CA TYR A 40 -12.62 -21.40 -5.60
C TYR A 40 -12.51 -21.69 -7.11
N PHE A 41 -13.64 -21.79 -7.82
CA PHE A 41 -13.67 -22.32 -9.19
C PHE A 41 -13.33 -21.26 -10.27
N LYS A 42 -13.54 -19.96 -10.04
CA LYS A 42 -13.22 -18.89 -11.01
C LYS A 42 -11.87 -18.19 -10.75
N LEU A 43 -11.42 -18.06 -9.49
CA LEU A 43 -10.09 -17.51 -9.19
C LEU A 43 -8.95 -18.48 -9.52
N VAL A 44 -9.18 -19.80 -9.41
CA VAL A 44 -8.13 -20.82 -9.56
C VAL A 44 -8.08 -21.45 -10.97
N ARG A 45 -9.19 -21.51 -11.72
CA ARG A 45 -9.19 -22.07 -13.10
C ARG A 45 -8.94 -21.05 -14.21
N GLY A 46 -9.16 -19.75 -13.96
CA GLY A 46 -8.94 -18.69 -14.95
C GLY A 46 -7.48 -18.28 -15.11
N PHE A 47 -6.63 -18.60 -14.14
CA PHE A 47 -5.19 -18.34 -14.20
C PHE A 47 -4.46 -19.61 -14.64
N PRO A 48 -3.66 -19.57 -15.73
CA PRO A 48 -2.95 -20.75 -16.24
C PRO A 48 -1.77 -21.23 -15.37
N TYR A 49 -1.58 -20.75 -14.13
CA TYR A 49 -0.36 -21.01 -13.36
C TYR A 49 -0.58 -21.30 -11.87
N GLU A 50 0.31 -22.16 -11.35
CA GLU A 50 0.63 -22.45 -9.95
C GLU A 50 1.23 -21.22 -9.21
N ILE A 51 0.60 -20.04 -9.30
CA ILE A 51 1.00 -18.92 -8.44
C ILE A 51 0.42 -19.22 -7.05
N PRO A 52 1.24 -19.39 -5.99
CA PRO A 52 0.74 -19.65 -4.64
C PRO A 52 -0.12 -18.46 -4.19
N PHE A 53 -1.43 -18.61 -4.28
CA PHE A 53 -2.35 -17.60 -3.79
C PHE A 53 -2.41 -17.74 -2.28
N VAL A 54 -1.91 -16.72 -1.61
CA VAL A 54 -1.90 -16.72 -0.16
C VAL A 54 -2.99 -15.78 0.36
N PHE A 55 -3.77 -16.28 1.31
CA PHE A 55 -4.91 -15.57 1.89
C PHE A 55 -4.77 -15.41 3.40
N ASN A 56 -5.38 -14.37 3.93
CA ASN A 56 -5.48 -14.13 5.36
C ASN A 56 -6.92 -13.76 5.73
N GLY A 57 -7.54 -14.57 6.59
CA GLY A 57 -8.81 -14.24 7.22
C GLY A 57 -8.63 -13.21 8.32
N ALA A 58 -9.03 -11.96 8.09
CA ALA A 58 -8.95 -10.90 9.09
C ALA A 58 -10.32 -10.71 9.75
N GLY A 59 -10.73 -11.61 10.64
CA GLY A 59 -12.00 -11.52 11.37
C GLY A 59 -11.80 -11.10 12.83
N PHE A 60 -12.40 -9.98 13.23
CA PHE A 60 -12.83 -9.65 14.61
C PHE A 60 -11.97 -10.13 15.80
N LYS A 61 -10.80 -9.53 16.07
CA LYS A 61 -10.04 -9.74 17.33
C LYS A 61 -10.00 -11.21 17.78
N ASN A 62 -9.66 -12.12 16.89
CA ASN A 62 -9.32 -13.48 17.27
C ASN A 62 -7.84 -13.48 17.69
N GLU A 63 -7.45 -14.27 18.68
CA GLU A 63 -6.03 -14.51 19.05
C GLU A 63 -5.22 -15.14 17.89
N LEU A 64 -5.93 -15.51 16.82
CA LEU A 64 -5.44 -15.97 15.54
C LEU A 64 -5.40 -14.79 14.57
N ASN A 65 -4.28 -14.06 14.54
CA ASN A 65 -3.84 -13.51 13.26
C ASN A 65 -3.70 -14.71 12.33
N THR A 66 -4.69 -14.94 11.46
CA THR A 66 -4.71 -16.14 10.63
C THR A 66 -3.42 -16.17 9.82
N PRO A 67 -2.62 -17.25 9.90
CA PRO A 67 -1.44 -17.37 9.06
C PRO A 67 -1.89 -17.31 7.60
N TRP A 68 -1.03 -16.75 6.77
CA TRP A 68 -1.14 -16.83 5.32
C TRP A 68 -1.34 -18.31 4.91
N LYS A 69 -2.43 -18.61 4.20
CA LYS A 69 -2.83 -19.96 3.74
C LYS A 69 -2.83 -20.05 2.22
N GLU A 70 -2.36 -21.17 1.68
CA GLU A 70 -2.39 -21.45 0.23
C GLU A 70 -3.83 -21.67 -0.27
N ALA A 71 -4.01 -21.58 -1.59
CA ALA A 71 -5.31 -21.75 -2.26
C ALA A 71 -6.05 -23.01 -1.83
N GLU A 72 -5.32 -24.13 -1.73
CA GLU A 72 -5.84 -25.46 -1.43
C GLU A 72 -6.26 -25.60 0.04
N GLU A 73 -5.69 -24.78 0.93
CA GLU A 73 -5.98 -24.78 2.38
C GLU A 73 -7.19 -23.89 2.74
N LEU A 74 -7.79 -23.19 1.76
CA LEU A 74 -8.79 -22.16 1.99
C LEU A 74 -10.19 -22.64 2.29
N HIS A 75 -10.52 -23.90 2.01
CA HIS A 75 -11.90 -24.37 2.05
C HIS A 75 -12.53 -24.08 3.43
N ASP A 76 -11.82 -24.39 4.52
CA ASP A 76 -12.23 -24.10 5.90
C ASP A 76 -12.02 -22.64 6.34
N VAL A 77 -11.33 -21.80 5.57
CA VAL A 77 -11.16 -20.38 5.90
C VAL A 77 -12.26 -19.54 5.25
N ILE A 78 -12.62 -19.82 4.00
CA ILE A 78 -13.67 -19.11 3.26
C ILE A 78 -15.06 -19.33 3.87
N LEU A 79 -15.33 -20.56 4.32
CA LEU A 79 -16.58 -20.93 4.97
C LEU A 79 -16.79 -20.19 6.31
N PHE A 80 -15.70 -19.80 6.99
CA PHE A 80 -15.74 -19.31 8.38
C PHE A 80 -15.23 -17.86 8.56
N ALA A 81 -14.53 -17.27 7.59
CA ALA A 81 -14.04 -15.90 7.63
C ALA A 81 -14.90 -14.98 6.73
N PRO A 82 -15.70 -14.06 7.32
CA PRO A 82 -16.45 -13.08 6.52
C PRO A 82 -15.53 -12.06 5.83
N VAL A 83 -14.31 -11.88 6.33
CA VAL A 83 -13.36 -10.87 5.87
C VAL A 83 -12.15 -11.59 5.28
N LEU A 84 -12.18 -11.73 3.96
CA LEU A 84 -11.14 -12.40 3.19
C LEU A 84 -10.22 -11.34 2.57
N ARG A 85 -8.92 -11.50 2.77
CA ARG A 85 -7.89 -10.72 2.08
C ARG A 85 -6.95 -11.66 1.36
N ARG A 86 -6.47 -11.25 0.20
CA ARG A 86 -5.43 -11.95 -0.55
C ARG A 86 -4.22 -11.06 -0.74
N GLU A 87 -3.09 -11.68 -1.03
CA GLU A 87 -1.93 -10.95 -1.53
C GLU A 87 -2.23 -10.34 -2.91
N ILE A 88 -1.71 -9.14 -3.14
CA ILE A 88 -1.77 -8.49 -4.46
C ILE A 88 -0.84 -9.24 -5.41
N LEU A 89 -1.35 -9.55 -6.60
CA LEU A 89 -0.61 -10.37 -7.56
C LEU A 89 0.61 -9.61 -8.11
N PRO A 90 1.67 -10.32 -8.57
CA PRO A 90 2.86 -9.67 -9.13
C PRO A 90 2.53 -8.67 -10.24
N TRP A 91 1.64 -9.05 -11.16
CA TRP A 91 1.16 -8.29 -12.31
C TRP A 91 -0.10 -7.46 -12.06
N GLU A 92 -0.50 -7.33 -10.80
CA GLU A 92 -1.65 -6.53 -10.42
C GLU A 92 -1.24 -5.16 -9.89
N LEU A 93 -1.91 -4.13 -10.42
CA LEU A 93 -1.95 -2.78 -9.90
C LEU A 93 -3.36 -2.53 -9.33
N VAL A 94 -3.41 -2.10 -8.07
CA VAL A 94 -4.67 -1.68 -7.43
C VAL A 94 -4.65 -0.18 -7.20
N LEU A 95 -5.64 0.53 -7.74
CA LEU A 95 -5.85 1.96 -7.50
C LEU A 95 -6.92 2.13 -6.43
N ASP A 96 -6.59 2.83 -5.35
CA ASP A 96 -7.47 3.10 -4.21
C ASP A 96 -7.52 4.62 -3.93
N PRO A 97 -8.46 5.38 -4.54
CA PRO A 97 -8.63 6.80 -4.25
C PRO A 97 -9.16 7.00 -2.82
N ASP A 98 -8.26 7.20 -1.86
CA ASP A 98 -8.61 7.42 -0.43
C ASP A 98 -9.10 8.86 -0.19
N ILE A 99 -10.33 9.14 -0.63
CA ILE A 99 -10.97 10.46 -0.54
C ILE A 99 -12.14 10.41 0.44
N GLU A 100 -12.10 11.26 1.47
CA GLU A 100 -13.15 11.27 2.51
C GLU A 100 -14.49 11.82 2.02
N ASN A 101 -14.48 12.76 1.07
CA ASN A 101 -15.68 13.37 0.52
C ASN A 101 -16.27 12.47 -0.58
N GLU A 102 -17.48 11.94 -0.36
CA GLU A 102 -18.13 11.01 -1.31
C GLU A 102 -18.31 11.60 -2.73
N LYS A 103 -18.56 12.91 -2.87
CA LYS A 103 -18.70 13.53 -4.21
C LYS A 103 -17.38 13.59 -4.96
N GLU A 104 -16.31 14.00 -4.28
CA GLU A 104 -14.97 14.02 -4.87
C GLU A 104 -14.45 12.60 -5.13
N LEU A 105 -14.78 11.64 -4.26
CA LEU A 105 -14.48 10.22 -4.47
C LEU A 105 -15.12 9.69 -5.76
N VAL A 106 -16.43 9.92 -5.95
CA VAL A 106 -17.14 9.51 -7.17
C VAL A 106 -16.56 10.21 -8.40
N LYS A 107 -16.28 11.51 -8.31
CA LYS A 107 -15.67 12.28 -9.40
C LYS A 107 -14.29 11.72 -9.78
N LYS A 108 -13.42 11.47 -8.79
CA LYS A 108 -12.09 10.89 -9.01
C LYS A 108 -12.18 9.47 -9.57
N GLY A 109 -13.09 8.65 -9.03
CA GLY A 109 -13.36 7.31 -9.55
C GLY A 109 -13.77 7.34 -11.02
N ARG A 110 -14.65 8.27 -11.41
CA ARG A 110 -15.05 8.46 -12.82
C ARG A 110 -13.90 8.89 -13.72
N TRP A 111 -12.99 9.74 -13.23
CA TRP A 111 -11.79 10.09 -13.99
C TRP A 111 -10.87 8.89 -14.19
N ILE A 112 -10.65 8.07 -13.15
CA ILE A 112 -9.88 6.83 -13.27
C ILE A 112 -10.54 5.89 -14.28
N GLN A 113 -11.85 5.63 -14.13
CA GLN A 113 -12.64 4.81 -15.06
C GLN A 113 -12.48 5.30 -16.51
N ALA A 114 -12.75 6.58 -16.78
CA ALA A 114 -12.64 7.15 -18.12
C ALA A 114 -11.21 7.07 -18.68
N SER A 115 -10.18 7.21 -17.84
CA SER A 115 -8.79 7.05 -18.28
C SER A 115 -8.43 5.62 -18.61
N LEU A 116 -8.91 4.64 -17.85
CA LEU A 116 -8.70 3.22 -18.17
C LEU A 116 -9.38 2.86 -19.49
N GLU A 117 -10.62 3.32 -19.69
CA GLU A 117 -11.37 3.15 -20.94
C GLU A 117 -10.66 3.82 -22.12
N ALA A 118 -10.18 5.07 -21.95
CA ALA A 118 -9.48 5.80 -23.01
C ALA A 118 -8.12 5.18 -23.38
N LEU A 119 -7.47 4.51 -22.42
CA LEU A 119 -6.22 3.80 -22.62
C LEU A 119 -6.43 2.35 -23.09
N GLU A 120 -7.67 1.90 -23.24
CA GLU A 120 -8.03 0.51 -23.58
C GLU A 120 -7.38 -0.50 -22.59
N ILE A 121 -7.46 -0.18 -21.30
CA ILE A 121 -6.99 -1.03 -20.20
C ILE A 121 -8.19 -1.70 -19.58
N GLU A 122 -8.21 -3.04 -19.60
CA GLU A 122 -9.25 -3.83 -18.91
C GLU A 122 -9.06 -3.74 -17.39
N TYR A 123 -10.16 -3.68 -16.64
CA TYR A 123 -10.11 -3.52 -15.20
C TYR A 123 -11.35 -4.07 -14.50
N THR A 124 -11.17 -4.57 -13.29
CA THR A 124 -12.30 -4.89 -12.41
C THR A 124 -12.42 -3.86 -11.32
N MET A 125 -13.54 -3.12 -11.30
CA MET A 125 -13.81 -2.13 -10.28
C MET A 125 -14.74 -2.68 -9.18
N GLY A 126 -14.57 -2.20 -7.97
CA GLY A 126 -15.54 -2.41 -6.91
C GLY A 126 -15.55 -1.37 -5.83
N TYR A 127 -16.73 -1.13 -5.25
CA TYR A 127 -16.81 -0.37 -4.02
C TYR A 127 -16.38 -1.24 -2.82
N THR A 128 -15.48 -0.71 -2.00
CA THR A 128 -14.82 -1.44 -0.89
C THR A 128 -15.73 -1.83 0.27
N GLY A 129 -16.99 -1.36 0.24
CA GLY A 129 -17.93 -1.45 1.34
C GLY A 129 -17.72 -0.41 2.44
N ASN A 130 -16.82 0.57 2.28
CA ASN A 130 -16.59 1.62 3.28
C ASN A 130 -16.53 3.04 2.74
N ARG A 131 -15.40 3.48 2.18
CA ARG A 131 -15.18 4.87 1.75
C ARG A 131 -14.27 5.00 0.53
N SER A 132 -14.15 3.94 -0.26
CA SER A 132 -13.31 3.98 -1.46
C SER A 132 -13.78 2.97 -2.52
N PHE A 133 -13.24 3.14 -3.72
CA PHE A 133 -13.28 2.20 -4.83
C PHE A 133 -11.94 1.48 -4.93
N HIS A 134 -11.92 0.23 -5.36
CA HIS A 134 -10.71 -0.42 -5.84
C HIS A 134 -10.85 -0.65 -7.34
N PHE A 135 -9.90 -0.16 -8.12
CA PHE A 135 -9.72 -0.56 -9.51
C PHE A 135 -8.59 -1.57 -9.57
N HIS A 136 -8.91 -2.79 -9.98
CA HIS A 136 -7.95 -3.87 -10.14
C HIS A 136 -7.57 -3.97 -11.61
N ILE A 137 -6.30 -3.71 -11.91
CA ILE A 137 -5.74 -3.85 -13.25
C ILE A 137 -4.77 -5.02 -13.16
N ILE A 138 -5.09 -6.12 -13.83
CA ILE A 138 -4.27 -7.33 -13.78
C ILE A 138 -3.78 -7.60 -15.20
N ALA A 139 -2.51 -7.30 -15.45
CA ALA A 139 -1.90 -7.65 -16.72
C ALA A 139 -1.78 -9.17 -16.83
N ASP A 140 -2.11 -9.71 -18.00
CA ASP A 140 -1.98 -11.12 -18.30
C ASP A 140 -0.50 -11.56 -18.08
N PRO A 141 -0.23 -12.56 -17.23
CA PRO A 141 1.13 -13.06 -17.01
C PRO A 141 1.82 -13.55 -18.30
N ASP A 142 1.06 -13.94 -19.33
CA ASP A 142 1.57 -14.34 -20.64
C ASP A 142 1.84 -13.14 -21.57
N THR A 143 1.72 -11.91 -21.07
CA THR A 143 2.12 -10.70 -21.79
C THR A 143 3.55 -10.83 -22.28
N LYS A 144 3.73 -10.80 -23.60
CA LYS A 144 5.04 -10.84 -24.23
C LYS A 144 5.75 -9.51 -24.04
N LEU A 145 6.75 -9.50 -23.17
CA LEU A 145 7.70 -8.40 -23.11
C LEU A 145 8.73 -8.53 -24.24
N PRO A 146 9.29 -7.41 -24.74
CA PRO A 146 10.43 -7.42 -25.65
C PRO A 146 11.62 -8.19 -25.06
N GLU A 147 12.46 -8.76 -25.94
CA GLU A 147 13.67 -9.49 -25.52
C GLU A 147 14.66 -8.60 -24.78
N GLU A 148 14.78 -7.34 -25.22
CA GLU A 148 15.62 -6.33 -24.59
C GLU A 148 14.79 -5.45 -23.66
N LEU A 149 15.03 -5.58 -22.35
CA LEU A 149 14.41 -4.76 -21.32
C LEU A 149 15.36 -3.66 -20.84
N PRO A 150 14.83 -2.50 -20.41
CA PRO A 150 15.63 -1.44 -19.81
C PRO A 150 16.52 -1.94 -18.66
N GLU A 151 17.75 -1.45 -18.58
CA GLU A 151 18.69 -1.80 -17.52
C GLU A 151 18.10 -1.44 -16.13
N GLY A 152 17.86 -2.46 -15.30
CA GLY A 152 17.26 -2.29 -13.96
C GLY A 152 15.73 -2.43 -13.93
N PHE A 153 15.11 -2.83 -15.05
CA PHE A 153 13.71 -3.20 -15.13
C PHE A 153 13.31 -4.20 -14.04
N ASN A 154 12.10 -4.03 -13.51
CA ASN A 154 11.42 -4.99 -12.66
C ASN A 154 9.91 -4.67 -12.63
N LEU A 155 9.10 -5.64 -12.20
CA LEU A 155 7.63 -5.50 -12.16
C LEU A 155 7.13 -4.33 -11.32
N ARG A 156 7.90 -3.88 -10.32
CA ARG A 156 7.53 -2.70 -9.54
C ARG A 156 7.64 -1.44 -10.38
N LEU A 157 8.71 -1.30 -11.17
CA LEU A 157 8.87 -0.18 -12.10
C LEU A 157 7.80 -0.20 -13.19
N PHE A 158 7.48 -1.38 -13.71
CA PHE A 158 6.38 -1.54 -14.67
C PHE A 158 5.06 -1.01 -14.11
N LYS A 159 4.70 -1.41 -12.89
CA LYS A 159 3.49 -0.91 -12.23
C LYS A 159 3.54 0.60 -11.94
N GLU A 160 4.71 1.13 -11.59
CA GLU A 160 4.90 2.55 -11.29
C GLU A 160 4.75 3.39 -12.56
N ALA A 161 5.29 2.90 -13.68
CA ALA A 161 5.10 3.49 -15.00
C ALA A 161 3.62 3.46 -15.43
N LEU A 162 2.96 2.32 -15.32
CA LEU A 162 1.54 2.19 -15.61
C LEU A 162 0.70 3.16 -14.77
N PHE A 163 1.00 3.27 -13.48
CA PHE A 163 0.34 4.24 -12.60
C PHE A 163 0.57 5.69 -13.03
N ASN A 164 1.78 6.06 -13.45
CA ASN A 164 2.07 7.40 -13.94
C ASN A 164 1.30 7.72 -15.23
N ILE A 165 1.19 6.77 -16.16
CA ILE A 165 0.45 6.93 -17.41
C ILE A 165 -1.04 7.15 -17.12
N ILE A 166 -1.63 6.29 -16.28
CA ILE A 166 -3.04 6.43 -15.86
C ILE A 166 -3.26 7.75 -15.12
N GLY A 167 -2.37 8.11 -14.19
CA GLY A 167 -2.46 9.34 -13.42
C GLY A 167 -2.37 10.59 -14.28
N TYR A 168 -1.47 10.59 -15.28
CA TYR A 168 -1.37 11.66 -16.26
C TYR A 168 -2.66 11.82 -17.06
N CYS A 169 -3.22 10.72 -17.56
CA CYS A 169 -4.50 10.73 -18.30
C CYS A 169 -5.67 11.22 -17.44
N ALA A 170 -5.72 10.79 -16.18
CA ALA A 170 -6.77 11.14 -15.23
C ALA A 170 -6.59 12.51 -14.56
N GLY A 171 -5.50 13.21 -14.86
CA GLY A 171 -5.21 14.55 -14.35
C GLY A 171 -4.89 14.58 -12.85
N PHE A 172 -4.22 13.55 -12.32
CA PHE A 172 -3.76 13.54 -10.93
C PHE A 172 -2.29 13.19 -10.77
N ASP A 173 -1.62 13.93 -9.89
CA ASP A 173 -0.29 13.58 -9.40
C ASP A 173 -0.43 12.48 -8.34
N GLY A 174 0.50 11.52 -8.31
CA GLY A 174 0.44 10.27 -7.53
C GLY A 174 0.29 10.35 -6.00
N LEU A 175 -0.04 11.51 -5.44
CA LEU A 175 -0.25 11.78 -4.01
C LEU A 175 -1.70 11.50 -3.56
N ASP A 176 -2.68 11.47 -4.46
CA ASP A 176 -4.12 11.38 -4.12
C ASP A 176 -4.69 9.95 -4.15
N ILE A 177 -3.91 8.98 -4.59
CA ILE A 177 -4.34 7.58 -4.73
C ILE A 177 -3.39 6.72 -3.93
N ASP A 178 -3.90 6.03 -2.92
CA ASP A 178 -3.11 5.00 -2.27
C ASP A 178 -2.99 3.82 -3.24
N THR A 179 -1.78 3.31 -3.32
CA THR A 179 -1.40 2.26 -4.24
C THR A 179 -0.84 1.16 -3.37
N ALA A 180 -1.76 0.35 -2.87
CA ALA A 180 -1.42 -0.93 -2.27
C ALA A 180 -0.69 -1.74 -3.37
N GLY A 181 0.64 -1.68 -3.41
CA GLY A 181 1.41 -2.29 -4.49
C GLY A 181 2.84 -1.78 -4.62
N PHE A 182 3.11 -0.51 -4.30
CA PHE A 182 4.47 0.06 -4.42
C PHE A 182 5.33 -0.02 -3.16
N LYS A 183 4.70 -0.03 -1.98
CA LYS A 183 5.36 0.37 -0.73
C LYS A 183 5.79 -0.78 0.20
N ALA A 184 5.34 -2.03 -0.01
CA ALA A 184 5.67 -3.16 0.86
C ALA A 184 6.01 -4.45 0.09
N LYS A 185 6.83 -5.32 0.71
CA LYS A 185 7.19 -6.64 0.16
C LYS A 185 6.00 -7.60 0.01
N ARG A 186 4.92 -7.40 0.79
CA ARG A 186 3.64 -8.14 0.71
C ARG A 186 2.52 -7.18 1.11
N HIS A 187 1.63 -6.85 0.19
CA HIS A 187 0.41 -6.08 0.48
C HIS A 187 -0.80 -6.99 0.32
N ALA A 188 -1.75 -6.84 1.25
CA ALA A 188 -3.00 -7.58 1.23
C ALA A 188 -4.13 -6.66 0.76
N ILE A 189 -4.92 -7.13 -0.21
CA ILE A 189 -6.12 -6.46 -0.67
C ILE A 189 -7.34 -7.27 -0.26
N ARG A 190 -8.45 -6.58 0.01
CA ARG A 190 -9.71 -7.26 0.33
C ARG A 190 -10.33 -7.86 -0.94
N GLU A 191 -10.74 -9.13 -0.84
CA GLU A 191 -11.35 -9.88 -1.95
C GLU A 191 -12.78 -9.45 -2.24
N PHE A 192 -13.26 -9.61 -3.47
CA PHE A 192 -14.68 -9.43 -3.78
C PHE A 192 -15.57 -10.36 -2.95
N PHE A 193 -16.75 -9.87 -2.59
CA PHE A 193 -17.74 -10.54 -1.74
C PHE A 193 -17.27 -10.88 -0.32
N SER A 194 -16.17 -10.28 0.09
CA SER A 194 -15.78 -10.25 1.49
C SER A 194 -16.30 -8.97 2.17
N ILE A 195 -16.42 -9.05 3.49
CA ILE A 195 -17.07 -8.05 4.31
C ILE A 195 -16.04 -7.03 4.80
N HIS A 196 -16.41 -5.76 4.77
CA HIS A 196 -15.67 -4.71 5.46
C HIS A 196 -15.95 -4.76 6.97
N GLU A 197 -14.90 -4.94 7.77
CA GLU A 197 -15.00 -5.11 9.23
C GLU A 197 -15.76 -3.96 9.92
N LYS A 198 -15.55 -2.71 9.55
CA LYS A 198 -16.18 -1.59 10.28
C LYS A 198 -17.65 -1.38 9.92
N THR A 199 -18.01 -1.59 8.65
CA THR A 199 -19.31 -1.18 8.09
C THR A 199 -20.23 -2.36 7.83
N ARG A 200 -19.71 -3.59 7.91
CA ARG A 200 -20.45 -4.84 7.63
C ARG A 200 -21.07 -4.88 6.23
N CYS A 201 -20.50 -4.10 5.30
CA CYS A 201 -20.90 -4.11 3.90
C CYS A 201 -19.94 -4.99 3.10
N PHE A 202 -20.45 -5.63 2.06
CA PHE A 202 -19.64 -6.38 1.11
C PHE A 202 -18.81 -5.43 0.24
N LYS A 203 -17.62 -5.90 -0.15
CA LYS A 203 -16.95 -5.40 -1.35
C LYS A 203 -17.65 -6.03 -2.56
N VAL A 204 -18.19 -5.21 -3.45
CA VAL A 204 -18.97 -5.68 -4.62
C VAL A 204 -18.35 -5.19 -5.91
N PRO A 205 -18.32 -6.01 -6.98
CA PRO A 205 -17.95 -5.57 -8.31
C PRO A 205 -19.00 -4.60 -8.83
N LEU A 206 -18.55 -3.64 -9.65
CA LEU A 206 -19.37 -2.59 -10.22
C LEU A 206 -18.90 -2.30 -11.65
N ASP A 207 -19.85 -2.09 -12.55
CA ASP A 207 -19.59 -1.69 -13.94
C ASP A 207 -19.41 -0.17 -14.07
N GLU A 208 -20.10 0.60 -13.22
CA GLU A 208 -20.03 2.05 -13.18
C GLU A 208 -19.65 2.56 -11.79
N VAL A 209 -19.00 3.73 -11.73
CA VAL A 209 -18.61 4.35 -10.46
C VAL A 209 -19.84 4.84 -9.71
N GLU A 210 -20.36 3.97 -8.84
CA GLU A 210 -21.48 4.23 -7.93
C GLU A 210 -21.20 3.76 -6.49
N ILE A 211 -21.67 4.51 -5.49
CA ILE A 211 -21.56 4.07 -4.09
C ILE A 211 -22.66 3.05 -3.80
N ARG A 212 -22.29 1.76 -3.78
CA ARG A 212 -23.23 0.67 -3.50
C ARG A 212 -22.93 -0.05 -2.18
N LYS A 213 -23.66 0.30 -1.12
CA LYS A 213 -23.51 -0.31 0.21
C LYS A 213 -24.44 -1.53 0.35
N VAL A 214 -23.90 -2.72 0.05
CA VAL A 214 -24.63 -3.99 0.25
C VAL A 214 -24.33 -4.55 1.63
N LYS A 215 -25.32 -4.57 2.52
CA LYS A 215 -25.18 -5.08 3.89
C LYS A 215 -25.25 -6.60 3.93
N LEU A 216 -24.59 -7.19 4.94
CA LEU A 216 -24.75 -8.59 5.30
C LEU A 216 -26.23 -8.99 5.44
N GLY A 217 -26.63 -10.08 4.80
CA GLY A 217 -28.00 -10.62 4.84
C GLY A 217 -28.87 -10.29 3.63
N VAL A 218 -28.43 -9.41 2.72
CA VAL A 218 -29.13 -9.11 1.46
C VAL A 218 -28.48 -9.87 0.32
N TYR A 219 -29.20 -10.77 -0.37
CA TYR A 219 -28.74 -11.47 -1.57
C TYR A 219 -28.75 -10.54 -2.79
N PRO A 220 -27.58 -10.19 -3.36
CA PRO A 220 -27.53 -9.49 -4.62
C PRO A 220 -27.68 -10.52 -5.74
N GLY A 221 -28.81 -10.51 -6.45
CA GLY A 221 -29.05 -11.45 -7.56
C GLY A 221 -28.02 -11.37 -8.69
N TRP A 222 -27.39 -10.21 -8.88
CA TRP A 222 -26.32 -9.98 -9.87
C TRP A 222 -24.99 -10.66 -9.54
N LEU A 223 -24.88 -11.41 -8.44
CA LEU A 223 -23.70 -12.23 -8.14
C LEU A 223 -23.54 -13.40 -9.09
N GLU A 224 -24.63 -13.91 -9.65
CA GLU A 224 -24.65 -15.11 -10.48
C GLU A 224 -23.91 -14.89 -11.80
N ASP A 225 -23.88 -13.64 -12.27
CA ASP A 225 -23.28 -13.23 -13.54
C ASP A 225 -21.81 -12.78 -13.40
N TRP A 226 -21.24 -12.74 -12.18
CA TRP A 226 -19.85 -12.29 -12.02
C TRP A 226 -18.87 -13.36 -12.52
N GLU A 227 -18.10 -13.02 -13.55
CA GLU A 227 -17.15 -13.93 -14.20
C GLU A 227 -15.75 -13.92 -13.57
N GLY A 228 -15.48 -12.99 -12.66
CA GLY A 228 -14.21 -12.91 -11.96
C GLY A 228 -13.50 -11.59 -12.21
N TYR A 229 -12.17 -11.66 -12.16
CA TYR A 229 -11.32 -10.55 -12.54
C TYR A 229 -11.11 -10.53 -14.05
N GLU A 230 -11.16 -9.36 -14.63
CA GLU A 230 -10.76 -9.13 -16.02
C GLU A 230 -9.24 -9.13 -16.12
N LEU A 231 -8.73 -9.81 -17.14
CA LEU A 231 -7.31 -9.84 -17.46
C LEU A 231 -7.06 -8.88 -18.61
N TRP A 232 -6.22 -7.90 -18.35
CA TRP A 232 -5.77 -6.97 -19.37
C TRP A 232 -4.65 -7.60 -20.19
N LYS A 233 -4.86 -7.68 -21.50
CA LYS A 233 -3.88 -8.15 -22.47
C LYS A 233 -3.29 -6.94 -23.21
N PRO A 234 -2.22 -6.33 -22.68
CA PRO A 234 -1.65 -5.15 -23.30
C PRO A 234 -1.18 -5.45 -24.72
N THR A 235 -1.47 -4.53 -25.62
CA THR A 235 -0.91 -4.50 -26.97
C THR A 235 0.59 -4.24 -26.92
N GLU A 236 1.30 -4.58 -27.99
CA GLU A 236 2.73 -4.28 -28.12
C GLU A 236 3.01 -2.78 -27.94
N SER A 237 2.16 -1.92 -28.51
CA SER A 237 2.27 -0.46 -28.37
C SER A 237 2.15 -0.01 -26.91
N GLN A 238 1.17 -0.53 -26.15
CA GLN A 238 1.02 -0.21 -24.73
C GLN A 238 2.22 -0.69 -23.90
N VAL A 239 2.75 -1.89 -24.21
CA VAL A 239 3.96 -2.40 -23.53
C VAL A 239 5.14 -1.47 -23.79
N MET A 240 5.35 -1.03 -25.03
CA MET A 240 6.45 -0.12 -25.39
C MET A 240 6.31 1.23 -24.69
N GLU A 241 5.12 1.83 -24.65
CA GLU A 241 4.87 3.09 -23.94
C GLU A 241 5.20 2.97 -22.44
N ILE A 242 4.84 1.85 -21.81
CA ILE A 242 5.19 1.59 -20.41
C ILE A 242 6.70 1.45 -20.22
N LEU A 243 7.40 0.80 -21.15
CA LEU A 243 8.85 0.65 -21.06
C LEU A 243 9.60 1.98 -21.24
N GLU A 244 9.14 2.85 -22.14
CA GLU A 244 9.66 4.22 -22.28
C GLU A 244 9.49 5.01 -20.96
N GLU A 245 8.34 4.84 -20.32
CA GLU A 245 8.08 5.45 -19.02
C GLU A 245 8.99 4.86 -17.92
N VAL A 246 9.25 3.55 -17.93
CA VAL A 246 10.21 2.91 -17.03
C VAL A 246 11.61 3.50 -17.22
N GLU A 247 12.06 3.70 -18.46
CA GLU A 247 13.34 4.34 -18.75
C GLU A 247 13.41 5.76 -18.21
N ARG A 248 12.33 6.54 -18.37
CA ARG A 248 12.22 7.89 -17.81
C ARG A 248 12.37 7.89 -16.29
N ILE A 249 11.69 6.97 -15.59
CA ILE A 249 11.81 6.81 -14.14
C ILE A 249 13.25 6.45 -13.74
N ILE A 250 13.88 5.51 -14.45
CA ILE A 250 15.27 5.11 -14.19
C ILE A 250 16.23 6.28 -14.40
N ALA A 251 16.09 7.01 -15.50
CA ALA A 251 16.91 8.17 -15.82
C ALA A 251 16.75 9.29 -14.78
N GLN A 252 15.51 9.59 -14.38
CA GLN A 252 15.22 10.59 -13.35
C GLN A 252 15.85 10.19 -12.01
N ARG A 253 15.73 8.92 -11.62
CA ARG A 253 16.42 8.39 -10.43
C ARG A 253 17.92 8.58 -10.55
N LYS A 254 18.56 8.12 -11.63
CA LYS A 254 20.02 8.29 -11.91
C LYS A 254 20.45 9.77 -11.80
N LEU A 255 19.64 10.72 -12.29
CA LEU A 255 19.91 12.16 -12.15
C LEU A 255 19.83 12.64 -10.69
N GLN A 256 18.79 12.23 -9.94
CA GLN A 256 18.69 12.51 -8.51
C GLN A 256 19.89 11.94 -7.74
N GLU A 257 20.37 10.75 -8.12
CA GLU A 257 21.57 10.15 -7.52
C GLU A 257 22.81 11.03 -7.72
N LYS A 258 23.03 11.52 -8.94
CA LYS A 258 24.16 12.39 -9.30
C LYS A 258 24.07 13.77 -8.61
N SER A 259 22.88 14.34 -8.52
CA SER A 259 22.65 15.61 -7.82
C SER A 259 22.95 15.47 -6.32
N PHE A 260 22.50 14.36 -5.72
CA PHE A 260 22.80 14.03 -4.34
C PHE A 260 24.30 13.84 -4.11
N GLU A 261 25.02 13.14 -4.98
CA GLU A 261 26.48 13.03 -4.86
C GLU A 261 27.21 14.37 -4.98
N ARG A 262 26.79 15.25 -5.90
CA ARG A 262 27.34 16.60 -6.02
C ARG A 262 27.12 17.42 -4.76
N PHE A 263 25.92 17.35 -4.18
CA PHE A 263 25.59 17.98 -2.90
C PHE A 263 26.58 17.58 -1.78
N TRP A 264 26.99 16.31 -1.73
CA TRP A 264 28.01 15.87 -0.76
C TRP A 264 29.44 16.32 -1.08
N ARG A 265 29.77 16.53 -2.36
CA ARG A 265 31.10 16.96 -2.80
C ARG A 265 31.33 18.47 -2.69
N SER A 266 30.28 19.29 -2.81
CA SER A 266 30.37 20.75 -2.84
C SER A 266 30.54 21.42 -1.48
N LYS A 267 30.43 20.69 -0.35
CA LYS A 267 30.59 21.31 0.97
C LYS A 267 32.03 21.80 1.18
N PRO A 268 32.25 23.11 1.46
CA PRO A 268 33.58 23.62 1.75
C PRO A 268 34.16 22.94 2.98
N ARG A 269 35.41 22.48 2.86
CA ARG A 269 36.24 21.97 3.97
C ARG A 269 36.61 23.14 4.91
N LYS A 270 35.67 23.74 5.63
CA LYS A 270 36.05 24.57 6.78
C LYS A 270 36.65 23.67 7.84
N GLU A 271 37.81 24.06 8.37
CA GLU A 271 38.70 23.32 9.28
C GLU A 271 37.92 22.44 10.27
N ARG A 272 37.84 21.14 9.97
CA ARG A 272 37.02 20.19 10.73
C ARG A 272 37.84 19.62 11.88
N THR A 273 37.39 19.88 13.11
CA THR A 273 37.83 19.12 14.28
C THR A 273 37.41 17.65 14.16
N ILE A 274 38.14 16.73 14.80
CA ILE A 274 37.90 15.27 14.75
C ILE A 274 36.44 14.89 15.06
N GLY A 275 35.75 15.69 15.90
CA GLY A 275 34.34 15.52 16.24
C GLY A 275 33.34 15.72 15.09
N SER A 276 33.71 16.41 14.00
CA SER A 276 32.85 16.64 12.81
C SER A 276 32.89 15.46 11.84
N ARG A 277 34.03 14.75 11.74
CA ARG A 277 34.22 13.67 10.75
C ARG A 277 33.23 12.51 10.94
N TRP A 278 33.08 12.02 12.17
CA TRP A 278 32.16 10.90 12.43
C TRP A 278 30.69 11.30 12.28
N ARG A 279 30.33 12.56 12.59
CA ARG A 279 28.96 13.08 12.42
C ARG A 279 28.59 13.11 10.96
N LEU A 280 29.47 13.62 10.10
CA LEU A 280 29.25 13.63 8.65
C LEU A 280 29.15 12.23 8.06
N GLU A 281 30.04 11.30 8.43
CA GLU A 281 29.93 9.91 7.98
C GLU A 281 28.61 9.27 8.45
N ARG A 282 28.14 9.61 9.66
CA ARG A 282 26.86 9.16 10.16
C ARG A 282 25.68 9.77 9.40
N ILE A 283 25.69 11.08 9.12
CA ILE A 283 24.66 11.73 8.32
C ILE A 283 24.61 11.11 6.91
N LYS A 284 25.76 10.93 6.26
CA LYS A 284 25.85 10.26 4.95
C LYS A 284 25.21 8.87 5.00
N LYS A 285 25.55 8.05 6.00
CA LYS A 285 24.96 6.72 6.18
C LYS A 285 23.45 6.80 6.34
N TYR A 286 22.93 7.76 7.12
CA TYR A 286 21.49 7.91 7.34
C TYR A 286 20.78 8.32 6.06
N ALA A 287 21.36 9.27 5.32
CA ALA A 287 20.80 9.71 4.05
C ALA A 287 20.81 8.59 2.99
N GLN A 288 21.86 7.75 2.97
CA GLN A 288 21.88 6.52 2.16
C GLN A 288 20.78 5.52 2.55
N ILE A 289 20.53 5.36 3.86
CA ILE A 289 19.47 4.47 4.37
C ILE A 289 18.08 5.00 3.99
N LEU A 290 17.83 6.30 4.17
CA LEU A 290 16.58 6.93 3.73
C LEU A 290 16.37 6.71 2.24
N ARG A 291 17.40 6.93 1.42
CA ARG A 291 17.31 6.70 -0.02
C ARG A 291 17.05 5.24 -0.38
N LYS A 292 17.68 4.29 0.31
CA LYS A 292 17.53 2.86 0.01
C LYS A 292 16.20 2.27 0.50
N TYR A 293 15.70 2.74 1.65
CA TYR A 293 14.61 2.06 2.37
C TYR A 293 13.43 2.95 2.73
N GLY A 294 13.48 4.26 2.47
CA GLY A 294 12.44 5.24 2.82
C GLY A 294 12.33 5.57 4.31
N LYS A 295 12.80 4.70 5.20
CA LYS A 295 12.78 4.83 6.67
C LYS A 295 14.14 4.46 7.28
N LEU A 296 14.60 5.21 8.27
CA LEU A 296 15.87 4.96 8.95
C LEU A 296 15.88 3.65 9.74
N VAL A 297 14.77 3.28 10.39
CA VAL A 297 14.67 2.03 11.18
C VAL A 297 14.58 0.75 10.35
N ASN A 298 14.54 0.87 9.03
CA ASN A 298 14.67 -0.30 8.16
C ASN A 298 16.11 -0.83 8.12
N ASP A 299 17.10 -0.05 8.59
CA ASP A 299 18.44 -0.57 8.93
C ASP A 299 18.43 -1.14 10.36
N PRO A 300 18.73 -2.44 10.56
CA PRO A 300 18.68 -3.07 11.88
C PRO A 300 19.55 -2.37 12.94
N LYS A 301 20.72 -1.83 12.55
CA LYS A 301 21.63 -1.15 13.47
C LYS A 301 21.08 0.21 13.90
N LEU A 302 20.32 0.90 13.04
CA LEU A 302 19.63 2.13 13.42
C LEU A 302 18.39 1.86 14.25
N LYS A 303 17.66 0.78 13.97
CA LYS A 303 16.52 0.34 14.78
C LYS A 303 16.96 0.01 16.20
N GLU A 304 18.03 -0.75 16.37
CA GLU A 304 18.62 -1.06 17.67
C GLU A 304 19.05 0.21 18.42
N ARG A 305 19.69 1.15 17.71
CA ARG A 305 20.22 2.37 18.33
C ARG A 305 19.15 3.36 18.78
N HIS A 306 18.07 3.51 18.01
CA HIS A 306 17.07 4.58 18.22
C HIS A 306 15.69 4.08 18.64
N GLY A 307 15.44 2.78 18.54
CA GLY A 307 14.16 2.13 18.83
C GLY A 307 13.09 2.38 17.76
N ASN A 308 12.86 3.64 17.40
CA ASN A 308 11.81 4.05 16.46
C ASN A 308 12.28 5.11 15.44
N GLU A 309 11.46 5.29 14.39
CA GLU A 309 11.76 6.19 13.28
C GLU A 309 11.84 7.66 13.71
N TRP A 310 10.97 8.08 14.62
CA TRP A 310 10.93 9.45 15.10
C TRP A 310 12.24 9.84 15.77
N ASN A 311 12.77 9.01 16.68
CA ASN A 311 14.06 9.20 17.34
C ASN A 311 15.21 9.24 16.32
N ALA A 312 15.20 8.35 15.33
CA ALA A 312 16.24 8.30 14.32
C ALA A 312 16.26 9.57 13.45
N ARG A 313 15.08 10.08 13.06
CA ARG A 313 14.92 11.33 12.28
C ARG A 313 15.33 12.55 13.10
N ALA A 314 14.90 12.63 14.36
CA ALA A 314 15.31 13.68 15.29
C ALA A 314 16.84 13.74 15.42
N HIS A 315 17.47 12.58 15.64
CA HIS A 315 18.92 12.49 15.73
C HIS A 315 19.62 12.92 14.43
N LEU A 316 19.08 12.58 13.26
CA LEU A 316 19.60 13.05 11.97
C LEU A 316 19.55 14.57 11.85
N ILE A 317 18.39 15.18 12.13
CA ILE A 317 18.22 16.65 12.05
C ILE A 317 19.22 17.34 12.98
N ILE A 318 19.36 16.88 14.22
CA ILE A 318 20.33 17.43 15.18
C ILE A 318 21.76 17.34 14.62
N LEU A 319 22.15 16.20 14.06
CA LEU A 319 23.48 16.04 13.48
C LEU A 319 23.70 17.02 12.32
N MET A 320 22.70 17.17 11.44
CA MET A 320 22.79 18.06 10.29
C MET A 320 22.87 19.54 10.71
N ILE A 321 22.06 19.97 11.68
CA ILE A 321 22.14 21.32 12.25
C ILE A 321 23.54 21.57 12.85
N LYS A 322 24.06 20.63 13.65
CA LYS A 322 25.39 20.73 14.27
C LYS A 322 26.54 20.78 13.27
N GLU A 323 26.35 20.21 12.08
CA GLU A 323 27.30 20.28 10.97
C GLU A 323 27.04 21.48 10.04
N GLY A 324 26.15 22.40 10.45
CA GLY A 324 25.88 23.66 9.76
C GLY A 324 25.10 23.49 8.46
N PHE A 325 24.26 22.45 8.36
CA PHE A 325 23.39 22.31 7.19
C PHE A 325 22.32 23.41 7.18
N THR A 326 21.99 23.93 5.99
CA THR A 326 20.83 24.82 5.83
C THR A 326 19.54 24.02 5.90
N ASP A 327 18.43 24.72 6.04
CA ASP A 327 17.12 24.08 6.12
C ASP A 327 16.79 23.36 4.80
N GLU A 328 17.08 24.00 3.66
CA GLU A 328 16.93 23.42 2.32
C GLU A 328 17.76 22.15 2.15
N GLU A 329 18.98 22.13 2.69
CA GLU A 329 19.86 20.96 2.67
C GLU A 329 19.33 19.81 3.53
N ILE A 330 18.70 20.13 4.67
CA ILE A 330 18.02 19.14 5.50
C ILE A 330 16.81 18.60 4.75
N HIS A 331 16.01 19.47 4.14
CA HIS A 331 14.88 19.10 3.31
C HIS A 331 15.28 18.19 2.14
N GLU A 332 16.40 18.45 1.48
CA GLU A 332 16.92 17.60 0.40
C GLU A 332 17.18 16.16 0.88
N VAL A 333 17.80 15.99 2.06
CA VAL A 333 18.04 14.66 2.63
C VAL A 333 16.73 13.96 3.00
N PHE A 334 15.79 14.69 3.60
CA PHE A 334 14.51 14.13 4.04
C PHE A 334 13.52 13.89 2.90
N ARG A 335 13.73 14.48 1.71
CA ARG A 335 12.90 14.26 0.52
C ARG A 335 12.88 12.79 0.08
N HIS A 336 13.90 12.02 0.47
CA HIS A 336 13.96 10.58 0.24
C HIS A 336 13.20 9.74 1.29
N SER A 337 12.58 10.36 2.29
CA SER A 337 11.77 9.64 3.27
C SER A 337 10.39 9.28 2.70
N GLU A 338 9.91 8.07 2.98
CA GLU A 338 8.62 7.53 2.49
C GLU A 338 7.42 8.41 2.86
N ASN A 339 7.49 9.10 4.00
CA ASN A 339 6.46 10.01 4.50
C ASN A 339 7.01 11.43 4.66
N TYR A 340 7.82 11.87 3.71
CA TYR A 340 8.32 13.23 3.69
C TYR A 340 7.15 14.22 3.61
N ASP A 341 7.15 15.18 4.54
CA ASP A 341 6.21 16.29 4.60
C ASP A 341 7.06 17.52 4.93
N HIS A 342 7.00 18.52 4.04
CA HIS A 342 7.79 19.74 4.19
C HIS A 342 7.43 20.49 5.46
N LYS A 343 6.13 20.67 5.77
CA LYS A 343 5.69 21.44 6.93
C LYS A 343 6.11 20.77 8.23
N LYS A 344 5.95 19.45 8.32
CA LYS A 344 6.37 18.67 9.51
C LYS A 344 7.89 18.68 9.65
N THR A 345 8.63 18.52 8.57
CA THR A 345 10.10 18.53 8.60
C THR A 345 10.62 19.90 9.02
N GLN A 346 10.08 20.99 8.47
CA GLN A 346 10.43 22.35 8.85
C GLN A 346 10.14 22.62 10.33
N TYR A 347 8.96 22.20 10.82
CA TYR A 347 8.61 22.33 12.23
C TYR A 347 9.66 21.70 13.16
N PHE A 348 10.17 20.51 12.81
CA PHE A 348 11.23 19.87 13.60
C PHE A 348 12.57 20.63 13.49
N ILE A 349 12.95 21.08 12.30
CA ILE A 349 14.18 21.88 12.11
C ILE A 349 14.13 23.13 13.01
N ASP A 350 13.04 23.89 12.95
CA ASP A 350 12.83 25.08 13.76
C ASP A 350 12.90 24.77 15.26
N TRP A 351 12.25 23.69 15.69
CA TRP A 351 12.23 23.26 17.08
C TRP A 351 13.64 22.93 17.60
N PHE A 352 14.42 22.16 16.84
CA PHE A 352 15.78 21.76 17.25
C PHE A 352 16.76 22.94 17.21
N ARG A 353 16.67 23.84 16.22
CA ARG A 353 17.49 25.07 16.19
C ARG A 353 17.20 25.96 17.40
N ARG A 354 15.93 26.16 17.76
CA ARG A 354 15.55 26.92 18.98
C ARG A 354 16.14 26.30 20.23
N LYS A 355 16.06 24.97 20.38
CA LYS A 355 16.61 24.24 21.52
C LYS A 355 18.13 24.35 21.61
N GLU A 356 18.84 24.33 20.49
CA GLU A 356 20.29 24.49 20.47
C GLU A 356 20.72 25.90 20.90
N ILE A 357 19.95 26.92 20.50
CA ILE A 357 20.15 28.32 20.95
C ILE A 357 19.91 28.46 22.47
N GLU A 358 18.88 27.81 23.02
CA GLU A 358 18.62 27.82 24.48
C GLU A 358 19.76 27.19 25.27
N VAL A 359 20.29 26.05 24.81
CA VAL A 359 21.40 25.33 25.45
C VAL A 359 22.72 26.11 25.37
N SER A 360 23.00 26.74 24.23
CA SER A 360 24.21 27.54 24.05
C SER A 360 24.17 28.89 24.79
N ARG A 361 22.98 29.39 25.13
CA ARG A 361 22.79 30.59 25.97
C ARG A 361 22.75 30.29 27.48
N GLY A 362 22.97 29.04 27.90
CA GLY A 362 23.01 28.68 29.32
C GLY A 362 21.66 28.77 30.04
N VAL A 363 20.55 28.87 29.31
CA VAL A 363 19.21 28.92 29.90
C VAL A 363 18.78 27.48 30.21
N ARG A 364 19.28 26.94 31.33
CA ARG A 364 18.69 25.74 31.94
C ARG A 364 17.38 26.18 32.61
N ARG A 365 16.26 25.60 32.18
CA ARG A 365 15.06 25.53 33.02
C ARG A 365 15.23 24.44 34.06
#